data_AF-A0AAJ6V3M5-F1
#
_entry.id   AF-A0AAJ6V3M5-F1
#
_cell.length_a   1.000
_cell.length_b   1.000
_cell.length_c   1.000
_cell.angle_alpha   90.00
_cell.angle_beta   90.00
_cell.angle_gamma   90.00
#
_symmetry.space_group_name_H-M   'P 1'
#
loop_
_entity.id
_entity.type
_entity.pdbx_description
1 polymer ?
#
loop_
_entity_poly.entity_id
_entity_poly.type
_entity_poly.pdbx_seq_one_letter_code
_entity_poly.pdbx_strand_id
1 'polypeptide(L)'
;MLNGLALMLLINCASILKNVLAVSITTGLFLLQNRSVTQQQRGAANGISMSAMSLFKAIGPAAGGSLFSWAQKRQDAFFFPGDQMIFFLLNMIEVIGLLLTFKPFLALPDDNIS
;
A
#
# COMPACT_ATOMS: atom_id res chain seq x y z
N MET A 1 -9.88 -16.55 -23.37
CA MET A 1 -8.52 -16.42 -22.82
C MET A 1 -7.74 -15.44 -23.67
N LEU A 2 -7.17 -14.40 -23.07
CA LEU A 2 -6.29 -13.48 -23.79
C LEU A 2 -4.96 -14.21 -24.08
N ASN A 3 -4.48 -14.19 -25.33
CA ASN A 3 -3.31 -14.99 -25.72
C ASN A 3 -2.18 -14.14 -26.32
N GLY A 4 -0.93 -14.59 -26.09
CA GLY A 4 0.29 -14.10 -26.72
C GLY A 4 0.50 -12.59 -26.61
N LEU A 5 0.45 -11.91 -27.76
CA LEU A 5 0.69 -10.46 -27.88
C LEU A 5 -0.30 -9.62 -27.08
N ALA A 6 -1.60 -9.93 -27.12
CA ALA A 6 -2.62 -9.15 -26.43
C ALA A 6 -2.42 -9.19 -24.91
N LEU A 7 -2.04 -10.35 -24.37
CA LEU A 7 -1.71 -10.51 -22.94
C LEU A 7 -0.44 -9.74 -22.57
N MET A 8 0.61 -9.83 -23.38
CA MET A 8 1.84 -9.06 -23.15
C MET A 8 1.58 -7.56 -23.17
N LEU A 9 0.81 -7.07 -24.14
CA LEU A 9 0.50 -5.64 -24.28
C LEU A 9 -0.31 -5.15 -23.07
N LEU A 10 -1.35 -5.88 -22.67
CA LEU A 10 -2.16 -5.53 -21.50
C LEU A 10 -1.36 -5.57 -20.19
N ILE A 11 -0.53 -6.59 -19.98
CA ILE A 11 0.32 -6.67 -18.78
C ILE A 11 1.33 -5.52 -18.75
N ASN A 12 1.94 -5.17 -19.89
CA ASN A 12 2.86 -4.04 -19.95
C ASN A 12 2.16 -2.71 -19.69
N CYS A 13 0.98 -2.47 -20.30
CA CYS A 13 0.17 -1.29 -20.00
C CYS A 13 -0.20 -1.22 -18.52
N ALA A 14 -0.66 -2.34 -17.93
CA ALA A 14 -0.98 -2.42 -16.51
C ALA A 14 0.24 -2.17 -15.62
N SER A 15 1.42 -2.68 -16.01
CA SER A 15 2.69 -2.48 -15.30
C SER A 15 3.12 -1.01 -15.34
N ILE A 16 3.05 -0.37 -16.52
CA ILE A 16 3.33 1.08 -16.68
C ILE A 16 2.37 1.89 -15.81
N LEU A 17 1.07 1.61 -15.89
CA LEU A 17 0.06 2.31 -15.10
C LEU A 17 0.33 2.18 -13.59
N LYS A 18 0.61 0.95 -13.12
CA LYS A 18 0.98 0.69 -11.73
C LYS A 18 2.21 1.49 -11.31
N ASN A 19 3.25 1.54 -12.14
CA ASN A 19 4.48 2.26 -11.83
C ASN A 19 4.25 3.78 -11.79
N VAL A 20 3.49 4.33 -12.73
CA VAL A 20 3.12 5.76 -12.74
C VAL A 20 2.35 6.11 -11.46
N LEU A 21 1.31 5.33 -11.12
CA LEU A 21 0.54 5.54 -9.91
C LEU A 21 1.42 5.45 -8.65
N ALA A 22 2.31 4.45 -8.57
CA ALA A 22 3.21 4.29 -7.44
C ALA A 22 4.16 5.47 -7.27
N VAL A 23 4.73 6.00 -8.36
CA VAL A 23 5.59 7.19 -8.34
C VAL A 23 4.78 8.43 -7.95
N SER A 24 3.59 8.63 -8.50
CA SER A 24 2.71 9.75 -8.15
C SER A 24 2.32 9.77 -6.67
N ILE A 25 1.94 8.61 -6.11
CA ILE A 25 1.61 8.48 -4.68
C ILE A 25 2.83 8.82 -3.81
N THR A 26 4.00 8.24 -4.14
CA THR A 26 5.22 8.47 -3.37
C THR A 26 5.60 9.95 -3.36
N THR A 27 5.58 10.61 -4.52
CA THR A 27 5.84 12.04 -4.63
C THR A 27 4.81 12.88 -3.87
N GLY A 28 3.52 12.54 -3.99
CA GLY A 28 2.44 13.21 -3.27
C GLY A 28 2.62 13.14 -1.75
N LEU A 29 2.96 11.96 -1.22
CA LEU A 29 3.23 11.77 0.21
C LEU A 29 4.42 12.60 0.68
N PHE A 30 5.52 12.65 -0.08
CA PHE A 30 6.66 13.50 0.28
C PHE A 30 6.29 14.99 0.28
N LEU A 31 5.48 15.45 -0.67
CA LEU A 31 5.00 16.84 -0.67
C LEU A 31 4.14 17.15 0.57
N LEU A 32 3.21 16.25 0.92
CA LEU A 32 2.36 16.40 2.10
C LEU A 32 3.19 16.40 3.39
N GLN A 33 4.14 15.48 3.54
CA GLN A 33 5.06 15.45 4.68
C GLN A 33 5.84 16.76 4.82
N ASN A 34 6.42 17.26 3.72
CA ASN A 34 7.19 18.52 3.74
C ASN A 34 6.33 19.76 4.02
N ARG A 35 5.03 19.76 3.66
CA ARG A 35 4.10 20.84 3.99
C ARG A 35 3.58 20.78 5.43
N SER A 36 3.48 19.58 6.00
CA SER A 36 2.98 19.38 7.37
C SER A 36 3.98 19.77 8.47
N VAL A 37 5.24 20.05 8.11
CA VAL A 37 6.31 20.36 9.08
C VAL A 37 7.03 21.66 8.77
N THR A 38 7.51 22.33 9.81
CA THR A 38 8.34 23.54 9.69
C THR A 38 9.66 23.23 8.97
N GLN A 39 10.19 24.21 8.23
CA GLN A 39 11.37 24.03 7.36
C GLN A 39 12.57 23.41 8.11
N GLN A 40 12.78 23.81 9.36
CA GLN A 40 13.87 23.39 10.22
C GLN A 40 13.76 21.90 10.63
N GLN A 41 12.55 21.35 10.61
CA GLN A 41 12.27 19.96 11.01
C GLN A 41 12.07 19.01 9.83
N ARG A 42 12.06 19.51 8.58
CA ARG A 42 11.88 18.68 7.37
C ARG A 42 12.87 17.52 7.28
N GLY A 43 14.13 17.75 7.65
CA GLY A 43 15.16 16.70 7.66
C GLY A 43 14.83 15.55 8.62
N ALA A 44 14.40 15.88 9.85
CA ALA A 44 14.00 14.89 10.83
C ALA A 44 12.71 14.16 10.43
N ALA A 45 11.71 14.90 9.93
CA ALA A 45 10.45 14.33 9.47
C ALA A 45 10.62 13.37 8.28
N ASN A 46 11.43 13.75 7.29
CA ASN A 46 11.77 12.88 6.16
C ASN A 46 12.57 11.65 6.62
N GLY A 47 13.49 11.83 7.57
CA GLY A 47 14.24 10.73 8.19
C GLY A 47 13.33 9.71 8.87
N ILE A 48 12.43 10.15 9.75
CA ILE A 48 11.45 9.29 10.43
C ILE A 48 10.57 8.56 9.42
N SER A 49 10.07 9.28 8.40
CA SER A 49 9.23 8.72 7.35
C SER A 49 9.95 7.62 6.58
N MET A 50 11.22 7.84 6.21
CA MET A 50 12.05 6.86 5.50
C MET A 50 12.39 5.65 6.39
N SER A 51 12.68 5.86 7.68
CA SER A 51 12.92 4.78 8.63
C SER A 51 11.68 3.90 8.81
N ALA A 52 10.51 4.50 9.00
CA ALA A 52 9.24 3.78 9.10
C ALA A 52 8.96 2.99 7.82
N MET A 53 9.09 3.62 6.64
CA MET A 53 8.89 2.95 5.36
C MET A 53 9.84 1.75 5.18
N SER A 54 11.12 1.91 5.50
CA SER A 54 12.12 0.84 5.38
C SER A 54 11.80 -0.33 6.32
N LEU A 55 11.38 -0.04 7.56
CA LEU A 55 10.96 -1.07 8.52
C LEU A 55 9.79 -1.89 7.97
N PHE A 56 8.75 -1.24 7.46
CA PHE A 56 7.62 -1.94 6.85
C PHE A 56 8.02 -2.73 5.61
N LYS A 57 8.95 -2.22 4.78
CA LYS A 57 9.50 -2.96 3.63
C LYS A 57 10.32 -4.19 4.05
N ALA A 58 10.98 -4.16 5.20
CA ALA A 58 11.72 -5.30 5.73
C ALA A 58 10.78 -6.38 6.31
N ILE A 59 9.74 -5.96 7.03
CA ILE A 59 8.79 -6.89 7.67
C ILE A 59 7.79 -7.46 6.65
N GLY A 60 7.42 -6.69 5.63
CA GLY A 60 6.40 -7.04 4.63
C GLY A 60 6.60 -8.42 3.99
N PRO A 61 7.78 -8.75 3.44
CA PRO A 61 8.05 -10.07 2.85
C PRO A 61 7.94 -11.22 3.86
N ALA A 62 8.40 -11.04 5.10
CA ALA A 62 8.33 -12.06 6.14
C ALA A 62 6.88 -12.31 6.58
N ALA A 63 6.10 -11.25 6.80
CA ALA A 63 4.69 -11.34 7.15
C ALA A 63 3.84 -11.90 6.00
N GLY A 64 4.12 -11.48 4.76
CA GLY A 64 3.47 -12.02 3.56
C GLY A 64 3.81 -13.50 3.35
N GLY A 65 5.08 -13.88 3.54
CA GLY A 65 5.54 -15.26 3.41
C GLY A 65 4.95 -16.19 4.47
N SER A 66 4.86 -15.75 5.73
CA SER A 66 4.23 -16.55 6.79
C SER A 66 2.73 -16.73 6.56
N LEU A 67 2.03 -15.66 6.14
CA LEU A 67 0.62 -15.74 5.79
C LEU A 67 0.37 -16.65 4.59
N PHE A 68 1.22 -16.57 3.57
CA PHE A 68 1.18 -17.44 2.40
C PHE A 68 1.44 -18.91 2.75
N SER A 69 2.41 -19.19 3.62
CA SER A 69 2.69 -20.55 4.11
C SER A 69 1.51 -21.13 4.89
N TRP A 70 0.87 -20.31 5.74
CA TRP A 70 -0.34 -20.71 6.46
C TRP A 70 -1.51 -21.02 5.51
N ALA A 71 -1.72 -20.17 4.50
CA ALA A 71 -2.72 -20.38 3.46
C ALA A 71 -2.47 -21.68 2.67
N GLN A 72 -1.21 -21.98 2.30
CA GLN A 72 -0.87 -23.24 1.63
C GLN A 72 -1.15 -24.49 2.47
N LYS A 73 -1.07 -24.40 3.81
CA LYS A 73 -1.42 -25.53 4.69
C LYS A 73 -2.93 -25.78 4.77
N ARG A 74 -3.75 -24.84 4.30
CA ARG A 74 -5.22 -24.82 4.45
C ARG A 74 -5.94 -24.98 3.11
N GLN A 75 -5.40 -25.77 2.19
CA GLN A 75 -6.03 -26.02 0.89
C GLN A 75 -7.32 -26.85 1.03
N ASP A 76 -7.39 -27.74 2.02
CA ASP A 76 -8.54 -28.65 2.21
C ASP A 76 -9.67 -28.08 3.09
N ALA A 77 -9.65 -26.78 3.39
CA ALA A 77 -10.68 -26.17 4.22
C ALA A 77 -11.95 -25.86 3.43
N PHE A 78 -13.12 -26.11 4.06
CA PHE A 78 -14.42 -25.83 3.48
C PHE A 78 -14.72 -24.33 3.29
N PHE A 79 -14.05 -23.45 4.04
CA PHE A 79 -14.27 -22.00 4.00
C PHE A 79 -12.96 -21.26 3.74
N PHE A 80 -12.90 -20.53 2.61
CA PHE A 80 -11.71 -19.87 2.04
C PHE A 80 -10.46 -20.77 2.00
N PRO A 81 -10.44 -21.81 1.14
CA PRO A 81 -9.27 -22.64 0.94
C PRO A 81 -8.11 -21.84 0.32
N GLY A 82 -6.91 -22.11 0.80
CA GLY A 82 -5.69 -21.72 0.10
C GLY A 82 -5.54 -20.22 -0.15
N ASP A 83 -5.32 -19.87 -1.42
CA ASP A 83 -5.06 -18.53 -1.92
C ASP A 83 -6.26 -17.57 -1.72
N GLN A 84 -7.49 -18.08 -1.74
CA GLN A 84 -8.69 -17.27 -1.52
C GLN A 84 -8.67 -16.59 -0.15
N MET A 85 -8.09 -17.23 0.87
CA MET A 85 -7.89 -16.62 2.19
C MET A 85 -6.93 -15.43 2.14
N ILE A 86 -5.90 -15.50 1.31
CA ILE A 86 -4.93 -14.41 1.14
C ILE A 86 -5.61 -13.22 0.48
N PHE A 87 -6.35 -13.46 -0.60
CA PHE A 87 -7.11 -12.41 -1.28
C PHE A 87 -8.13 -11.76 -0.33
N PHE A 88 -8.84 -12.54 0.48
CA PHE A 88 -9.77 -12.01 1.47
C PHE A 88 -9.06 -11.07 2.47
N LEU A 89 -7.93 -11.51 3.04
CA LEU A 89 -7.17 -10.69 3.98
C LEU A 89 -6.61 -9.41 3.34
N LEU A 90 -6.11 -9.49 2.10
CA LEU A 90 -5.65 -8.32 1.35
C LEU A 90 -6.78 -7.33 1.10
N ASN A 91 -7.95 -7.80 0.66
CA ASN A 91 -9.13 -6.95 0.45
C ASN A 91 -9.62 -6.34 1.77
N MET A 92 -9.57 -7.07 2.89
CA MET A 92 -9.94 -6.53 4.20
C MET A 92 -9.00 -5.39 4.62
N ILE A 93 -7.68 -5.55 4.44
CA ILE A 93 -6.69 -4.50 4.71
C ILE A 93 -6.93 -3.28 3.81
N GLU A 94 -7.25 -3.51 2.53
CA GLU A 94 -7.56 -2.43 1.57
C GLU A 94 -8.82 -1.66 1.97
N VAL A 95 -9.90 -2.35 2.36
CA VAL A 95 -11.12 -1.73 2.86
C VAL A 95 -10.83 -0.92 4.12
N ILE A 96 -10.04 -1.43 5.06
CA ILE A 96 -9.63 -0.69 6.25
C ILE A 96 -8.84 0.57 5.85
N GLY A 97 -7.87 0.44 4.94
CA GLY A 97 -7.08 1.58 4.46
C GLY A 97 -7.95 2.64 3.76
N LEU A 98 -8.93 2.21 2.97
CA LEU A 98 -9.91 3.09 2.35
C LEU A 98 -10.76 3.80 3.41
N LEU A 99 -11.25 3.08 4.42
CA LEU A 99 -12.03 3.66 5.53
C LEU A 99 -11.22 4.71 6.31
N LEU A 100 -9.93 4.47 6.53
CA LEU A 100 -9.03 5.42 7.20
C LEU A 100 -8.77 6.71 6.39
N THR A 101 -9.12 6.72 5.10
CA THR A 101 -9.01 7.91 4.24
C THR A 101 -10.21 8.86 4.41
N PHE A 102 -11.32 8.41 5.02
CA PHE A 102 -12.47 9.25 5.30
C PHE A 102 -12.35 9.96 6.67
N LYS A 103 -13.07 11.07 6.83
CA LYS A 103 -13.27 11.68 8.16
C LYS A 103 -14.03 10.69 9.05
N PRO A 104 -13.67 10.53 10.33
CA PRO A 104 -12.81 11.39 11.16
C PRO A 104 -11.31 11.04 11.16
N PHE A 105 -10.90 9.95 10.50
CA PHE A 105 -9.52 9.44 10.60
C PHE A 105 -8.52 10.29 9.82
N LEU A 106 -8.91 10.77 8.64
CA LEU A 106 -8.15 11.76 7.90
C LEU A 106 -8.50 13.17 8.40
N ALA A 107 -7.83 13.61 9.47
CA ALA A 107 -7.95 14.98 9.96
C ALA A 107 -7.46 15.95 8.87
N LEU A 108 -8.37 16.81 8.41
CA LEU A 108 -8.00 17.92 7.53
C LEU A 108 -7.28 18.97 8.38
N PRO A 109 -6.23 19.63 7.85
CA PRO A 109 -5.64 20.79 8.50
C PRO A 109 -6.72 21.84 8.77
N ASP A 110 -6.67 22.49 9.93
CA ASP A 110 -7.53 23.65 10.20
C ASP A 110 -7.06 24.82 9.32
N ASP A 111 -7.93 25.28 8.41
CA ASP A 111 -7.67 26.43 7.53
C ASP A 111 -7.63 27.79 8.28
N ASN A 112 -7.57 27.78 9.62
CA ASN A 112 -7.50 28.97 10.47
C ASN A 112 -6.08 29.55 10.56
N ILE A 113 -5.42 29.70 9.42
CA ILE A 113 -4.24 30.58 9.30
C ILE A 113 -4.75 31.91 8.75
N SER A 114 -5.34 32.71 9.65
CA SER A 114 -5.49 34.17 9.47
C SER A 114 -4.19 34.88 9.83
#